data_AF-A0A9W7G5G5-F1
#
_entry.id   AF-A0A9W7G5G5-F1
#
_cell.length_a   1.000
_cell.length_b   1.000
_cell.length_c   1.000
_cell.angle_alpha   90.00
_cell.angle_beta   90.00
_cell.angle_gamma   90.00
#
_symmetry.space_group_name_H-M   'P 1'
#
loop_
_entity.id
_entity.type
_entity.pdbx_description
1 polymer ?
#
loop_
_entity_poly.entity_id
_entity_poly.type
_entity_poly.pdbx_seq_one_letter_code
_entity_poly.pdbx_strand_id
1 'polypeptide(L)'
;MVYICVVFGCTGSSTMLLVRPAVSNFLHLEGSMKEGPWAYRIASIVVMFPIYPLLLLSFGTVAGRHVYFRHFAVKMLSRFGIPKGRLDPAYRGVTAKRAKEIEKEFRKW
;
A
#
# COMPACT_ATOMS: atom_id res chain seq x y z
N MET A 1 -13.50 -11.10 8.38
CA MET A 1 -13.69 -10.65 6.97
C MET A 1 -14.07 -9.17 6.79
N VAL A 2 -15.12 -8.65 7.45
CA VAL A 2 -15.63 -7.27 7.26
C VAL A 2 -14.57 -6.20 7.55
N TYR A 3 -13.75 -6.41 8.59
CA TYR A 3 -12.74 -5.45 9.02
C TYR A 3 -11.68 -5.14 7.95
N ILE A 4 -11.29 -6.16 7.19
CA ILE A 4 -10.28 -6.02 6.13
C ILE A 4 -10.87 -5.23 4.98
N CYS A 5 -12.13 -5.47 4.62
CA CYS A 5 -12.85 -4.70 3.61
C CYS A 5 -12.96 -3.21 4.02
N VAL A 6 -13.23 -2.91 5.29
CA VAL A 6 -13.28 -1.53 5.80
C VAL A 6 -11.91 -0.86 5.68
N VAL A 7 -10.84 -1.52 6.14
CA VAL A 7 -9.48 -0.96 6.03
C VAL A 7 -9.08 -0.75 4.57
N PHE A 8 -9.40 -1.70 3.69
CA PHE A 8 -9.12 -1.58 2.25
C PHE A 8 -9.94 -0.45 1.61
N GLY A 9 -11.21 -0.28 2.00
CA GLY A 9 -12.09 0.79 1.53
C GLY A 9 -11.63 2.18 1.99
N CYS A 10 -11.22 2.32 3.26
CA CYS A 10 -10.63 3.55 3.79
C CYS A 10 -9.31 3.88 3.10
N THR A 11 -8.42 2.89 2.93
CA THR A 11 -7.13 3.07 2.24
C THR A 11 -7.35 3.46 0.77
N GLY A 12 -8.27 2.80 0.07
CA GLY A 12 -8.61 3.11 -1.32
C GLY A 12 -9.15 4.52 -1.51
N SER A 13 -10.10 4.92 -0.68
CA SER A 13 -10.68 6.28 -0.70
C SER A 13 -9.63 7.34 -0.38
N SER A 14 -8.77 7.09 0.62
CA SER A 14 -7.69 8.00 1.02
C SER A 14 -6.62 8.14 -0.06
N THR A 15 -6.31 7.05 -0.77
CA THR A 15 -5.34 7.10 -1.88
C THR A 15 -5.81 8.03 -3.00
N MET A 16 -7.08 7.95 -3.39
CA MET A 16 -7.63 8.80 -4.45
C MET A 16 -7.59 10.29 -4.08
N LEU A 17 -7.79 10.60 -2.79
CA LEU A 17 -7.69 11.96 -2.26
C LEU A 17 -6.24 12.45 -2.19
N LEU A 18 -5.26 11.58 -1.89
CA LEU A 18 -3.84 11.94 -1.84
C LEU A 18 -3.20 12.07 -3.23
N VAL A 19 -3.61 11.26 -4.21
CA VAL A 19 -3.02 11.25 -5.55
C VAL A 19 -3.28 12.58 -6.28
N ARG A 20 -4.47 13.18 -6.11
CA ARG A 20 -4.82 14.47 -6.74
C ARG A 20 -3.84 15.60 -6.39
N PRO A 21 -3.59 15.94 -5.11
CA PRO A 21 -2.61 16.95 -4.74
C PRO A 21 -1.17 16.47 -4.98
N ALA A 22 -0.87 15.17 -4.84
CA ALA A 22 0.48 14.66 -5.09
C ALA A 22 0.90 14.86 -6.54
N VAL A 23 0.02 14.57 -7.50
CA VAL A 23 0.31 14.75 -8.93
C VAL A 23 0.37 16.24 -9.30
N SER A 24 -0.51 17.07 -8.73
CA SER A 24 -0.50 18.51 -8.96
C SER A 24 0.79 19.18 -8.45
N ASN A 25 1.28 18.83 -7.26
CA ASN A 25 2.48 19.42 -6.67
C ASN A 25 3.79 18.85 -7.23
N PHE A 26 3.88 17.53 -7.47
CA PHE A 26 5.13 16.93 -7.96
C PHE A 26 5.40 17.17 -9.45
N LEU A 27 4.36 17.37 -10.26
CA LEU A 27 4.50 17.51 -11.70
C LEU A 27 4.15 18.90 -12.23
N HIS A 28 3.62 19.81 -11.39
CA HIS A 28 3.20 21.16 -11.82
C HIS A 28 2.27 21.12 -13.06
N LEU A 29 1.53 20.02 -13.28
CA LEU A 29 0.50 19.96 -14.28
C LEU A 29 -0.81 20.46 -13.65
N GLU A 30 -1.16 21.71 -13.93
CA GLU A 30 -2.54 22.23 -13.77
C GLU A 30 -3.44 21.48 -14.76
N GLY A 31 -3.93 20.30 -14.36
CA GLY A 31 -4.79 19.49 -15.21
C GLY A 31 -5.75 18.64 -14.39
N SER A 32 -7.05 18.81 -14.64
CA SER A 32 -8.11 17.98 -14.07
C SER A 32 -8.12 16.57 -14.67
N MET A 33 -8.59 15.56 -13.93
CA MET A 33 -8.75 14.15 -14.38
C MET A 33 -9.51 13.98 -15.70
N LYS A 34 -10.27 15.00 -16.12
CA LYS A 34 -11.14 15.00 -17.30
C LYS A 34 -10.52 15.68 -18.53
N GLU A 35 -9.62 16.65 -18.33
CA GLU A 35 -8.94 17.41 -19.40
C GLU A 35 -7.40 17.27 -19.40
N GLY A 36 -6.83 16.51 -18.47
CA GLY A 36 -5.38 16.36 -18.33
C GLY A 36 -4.75 15.52 -19.46
N PRO A 37 -3.52 15.87 -19.91
CA PRO A 37 -2.75 15.09 -20.88
C PRO A 37 -2.60 13.62 -20.44
N TRP A 38 -2.35 12.71 -21.40
CA TRP A 38 -2.11 11.28 -21.10
C TRP A 38 -1.00 11.07 -20.04
N ALA A 39 -0.05 12.01 -19.98
CA ALA A 39 0.97 12.10 -18.95
C ALA A 39 0.41 12.17 -17.52
N TYR A 40 -0.69 12.90 -17.27
CA TYR A 40 -1.32 13.01 -15.95
C TYR A 40 -1.85 11.64 -15.46
N ARG A 41 -2.40 10.84 -16.37
CA ARG A 41 -2.93 9.50 -16.05
C ARG A 41 -1.82 8.51 -15.73
N ILE A 42 -0.77 8.47 -16.56
CA ILE A 42 0.40 7.61 -16.31
C ILE A 42 1.08 8.02 -15.00
N ALA A 43 1.31 9.32 -14.81
CA ALA A 43 1.90 9.83 -13.58
C ALA A 43 1.07 9.47 -12.34
N SER A 44 -0.25 9.59 -12.41
CA SER A 44 -1.14 9.20 -11.31
C SER A 44 -0.96 7.72 -10.93
N ILE A 45 -0.88 6.83 -11.92
CA ILE A 45 -0.66 5.40 -11.69
C ILE A 45 0.73 5.17 -11.08
N VAL A 46 1.76 5.80 -11.64
CA VAL A 46 3.15 5.66 -11.17
C VAL A 46 3.33 6.17 -9.74
N VAL A 47 2.67 7.27 -9.37
CA VAL A 47 2.69 7.84 -8.01
C VAL A 47 1.81 7.04 -7.03
N MET A 48 0.69 6.49 -7.49
CA MET A 48 -0.16 5.62 -6.68
C MET A 48 0.57 4.35 -6.25
N PHE A 49 1.43 3.79 -7.11
CA PHE A 49 2.21 2.57 -6.83
C PHE A 49 3.05 2.61 -5.54
N PRO A 50 3.88 3.64 -5.28
CA PRO A 50 4.63 3.76 -4.03
C PRO A 50 3.80 4.30 -2.86
N ILE A 51 2.74 5.08 -3.12
CA ILE A 51 1.85 5.61 -2.06
C ILE A 51 1.00 4.50 -1.43
N TYR A 52 0.50 3.55 -2.22
CA TYR A 52 -0.41 2.51 -1.74
C TYR A 52 0.18 1.65 -0.60
N PRO A 53 1.43 1.12 -0.70
CA PRO A 53 2.06 0.38 0.39
C PRO A 53 2.27 1.21 1.66
N LEU A 54 2.52 2.52 1.53
CA LEU A 54 2.69 3.43 2.67
C LEU A 54 1.37 3.67 3.39
N LEU A 55 0.29 3.90 2.64
CA LEU A 55 -1.05 4.03 3.21
C LEU A 55 -1.54 2.73 3.83
N LEU A 56 -1.28 1.60 3.18
CA LEU A 56 -1.63 0.28 3.74
C LEU A 56 -0.90 0.05 5.07
N LEU A 57 0.35 0.51 5.18
CA LEU A 57 1.13 0.44 6.41
C LEU A 57 0.58 1.39 7.50
N SER A 58 0.21 2.63 7.14
CA SER A 58 -0.33 3.59 8.10
C SER A 58 -1.70 3.15 8.65
N PHE A 59 -2.64 2.79 7.78
CA PHE A 59 -3.94 2.24 8.19
C PHE A 59 -3.79 0.92 8.95
N GLY A 60 -2.85 0.07 8.54
CA GLY A 60 -2.54 -1.16 9.27
C GLY A 60 -1.96 -0.94 10.67
N THR A 61 -1.29 0.20 10.88
CA THR A 61 -0.76 0.64 12.17
C THR A 61 -1.89 1.15 13.06
N VAL A 62 -2.78 1.99 12.52
CA VAL A 62 -3.98 2.48 13.22
C VAL A 62 -4.92 1.33 13.61
N ALA A 63 -5.04 0.32 12.74
CA ALA A 63 -5.87 -0.86 13.00
C ALA A 63 -5.27 -1.84 14.02
N GLY A 64 -4.08 -1.58 14.60
CA GLY A 64 -3.45 -2.44 15.60
C GLY A 64 -2.93 -3.79 15.07
N ARG A 65 -2.86 -3.96 13.74
CA ARG A 65 -2.39 -5.20 13.06
C ARG A 65 -1.22 -4.94 12.11
N HIS A 66 -0.28 -4.10 12.55
CA HIS A 66 0.87 -3.64 11.76
C HIS A 66 1.67 -4.78 11.09
N VAL A 67 1.90 -5.90 11.79
CA VAL A 67 2.71 -7.02 11.29
C VAL A 67 2.10 -7.65 10.01
N TYR A 68 0.77 -7.72 9.93
CA TYR A 68 0.05 -8.24 8.78
C TYR A 68 0.22 -7.33 7.56
N PHE A 69 -0.10 -6.05 7.74
CA PHE A 69 -0.03 -5.07 6.66
C PHE A 69 1.40 -4.79 6.22
N ARG A 70 2.37 -4.85 7.13
CA ARG A 70 3.80 -4.80 6.80
C ARG A 70 4.21 -5.97 5.92
N HIS A 71 3.73 -7.20 6.20
CA HIS A 71 3.98 -8.35 5.32
C HIS A 71 3.40 -8.14 3.91
N PHE A 72 2.20 -7.56 3.84
CA PHE A 72 1.56 -7.26 2.55
C PHE A 72 2.29 -6.15 1.79
N ALA A 73 2.70 -5.08 2.48
CA ALA A 73 3.50 -3.99 1.93
C ALA A 73 4.86 -4.47 1.42
N VAL A 74 5.58 -5.29 2.20
CA VAL A 74 6.86 -5.90 1.80
C VAL A 74 6.67 -6.84 0.61
N LYS A 75 5.57 -7.60 0.54
CA LYS A 75 5.23 -8.44 -0.61
C LYS A 75 4.99 -7.61 -1.88
N MET A 76 4.32 -6.46 -1.77
CA MET A 76 4.11 -5.52 -2.88
C MET A 76 5.41 -4.84 -3.31
N LEU A 77 6.19 -4.30 -2.36
CA LEU A 77 7.48 -3.63 -2.62
C LEU A 77 8.55 -4.59 -3.17
N SER A 78 8.50 -5.86 -2.78
CA SER A 78 9.41 -6.88 -3.32
C SER A 78 9.20 -7.13 -4.81
N ARG A 79 8.04 -6.79 -5.39
CA ARG A 79 7.82 -6.87 -6.85
C ARG A 79 8.50 -5.73 -7.61
N PHE A 80 8.87 -4.65 -6.91
CA PHE A 80 9.56 -3.50 -7.45
C PHE A 80 11.10 -3.62 -7.39
N GLY A 81 11.62 -4.81 -7.05
CA GLY A 81 13.06 -5.09 -7.05
C GLY A 81 13.77 -4.85 -5.70
N ILE A 82 13.05 -4.47 -4.64
CA ILE A 82 13.65 -4.34 -3.31
C ILE A 82 13.77 -5.73 -2.66
N PRO A 83 14.99 -6.19 -2.30
CA PRO A 83 15.16 -7.49 -1.66
C PRO A 83 14.46 -7.49 -0.29
N LYS A 84 13.60 -8.49 -0.06
CA LYS A 84 12.81 -8.67 1.18
C LYS A 84 13.66 -8.58 2.45
N GLY A 85 14.90 -9.08 2.38
CA GLY A 85 15.85 -9.06 3.49
C GLY A 85 16.41 -7.68 3.88
N ARG A 86 16.19 -6.64 3.07
CA ARG A 86 16.58 -5.24 3.38
C ARG A 86 15.42 -4.42 3.97
N LEU A 87 14.17 -4.76 3.61
CA LEU A 87 12.97 -4.09 4.12
C LEU A 87 12.60 -4.52 5.54
N ASP A 88 12.93 -5.76 5.88
CA ASP A 88 12.64 -6.31 7.21
C ASP A 88 13.67 -7.39 7.57
N PRO A 89 14.64 -7.09 8.44
CA PRO A 89 15.61 -8.08 8.91
C PRO A 89 14.95 -9.28 9.59
N ALA A 90 13.77 -9.10 10.20
CA ALA A 90 13.00 -10.18 10.83
C ALA A 90 12.28 -11.09 9.81
N TYR A 91 12.34 -10.78 8.51
CA TYR A 91 11.75 -11.59 7.43
C TYR A 91 12.66 -12.75 6.98
N ARG A 92 13.95 -12.69 7.31
CA ARG A 92 14.93 -13.77 7.04
C ARG A 92 14.64 -14.95 7.99
N GLY A 93 13.86 -15.94 7.54
CA GLY A 93 13.75 -17.24 8.19
C GLY A 93 12.36 -17.67 8.68
N VAL A 94 11.34 -16.81 8.58
CA VAL A 94 10.02 -17.10 9.19
C VAL A 94 8.89 -17.18 8.15
N THR A 95 9.18 -17.19 6.85
CA THR A 95 8.15 -17.03 5.80
C THR A 95 7.04 -18.08 5.87
N ALA A 96 7.36 -19.36 6.11
CA ALA A 96 6.35 -20.41 6.21
C ALA A 96 5.60 -20.40 7.54
N LYS A 97 6.29 -20.20 8.66
CA LYS A 97 5.68 -20.20 10.01
C LYS A 97 4.83 -18.94 10.23
N ARG A 98 5.34 -17.75 9.90
CA ARG A 98 4.59 -16.49 9.98
C ARG A 98 3.48 -16.39 8.96
N ALA A 99 3.61 -16.95 7.76
CA ALA A 99 2.48 -16.97 6.81
C ALA A 99 1.31 -17.80 7.39
N LYS A 100 1.61 -18.96 7.99
CA LYS A 100 0.60 -19.75 8.70
C LYS A 100 0.06 -19.04 9.93
N GLU A 101 0.89 -18.34 10.70
CA GLU A 101 0.46 -17.52 11.84
C GLU A 101 -0.49 -16.40 11.38
N ILE A 102 -0.13 -15.69 10.31
CA ILE A 102 -0.94 -14.65 9.66
C ILE A 102 -2.26 -15.24 9.15
N GLU A 103 -2.25 -16.42 8.54
CA GLU A 103 -3.46 -17.08 8.05
C GLU A 103 -4.38 -17.54 9.20
N LYS A 104 -3.78 -18.01 10.30
CA LYS A 104 -4.49 -18.39 11.53
C LYS A 104 -5.10 -17.18 12.23
N GLU A 105 -4.36 -16.08 12.25
CA GLU A 105 -4.81 -14.78 12.72
C GLU A 105 -5.91 -14.23 11.81
N PHE A 106 -5.79 -14.34 10.49
CA PHE A 106 -6.81 -13.95 9.52
C PHE A 106 -8.11 -14.76 9.70
N ARG A 107 -8.01 -16.04 10.02
CA ARG A 107 -9.17 -16.91 10.29
C ARG A 107 -9.88 -16.56 11.60
N LYS A 108 -9.21 -15.87 12.54
CA LYS A 108 -9.82 -15.35 13.77
C LYS A 108 -10.69 -14.10 13.53
N TRP A 109 -10.63 -13.49 12.34
CA TRP A 109 -11.34 -12.27 11.96
C TRP A 109 -12.50 -12.51 10.98
#